data_AF-A0A434EST5-F1
#
_entry.id   AF-A0A434EST5-F1
#
_cell.length_a   1.000
_cell.length_b   1.000
_cell.length_c   1.000
_cell.angle_alpha   90.00
_cell.angle_beta   90.00
_cell.angle_gamma   90.00
#
_symmetry.space_group_name_H-M   'P 1'
#
loop_
_entity.id
_entity.type
_entity.pdbx_description
1 polymer ?
#
loop_
_entity_poly.entity_id
_entity_poly.type
_entity_poly.pdbx_seq_one_letter_code
_entity_poly.pdbx_strand_id
1 'polypeptide(L)'
;RHGRSILKLDLKRPAGAELLLRIAAQADILVEGFRPGVMERLGLGPDVVLQRNPALIYGRLTGFGQDGPLSARAGHDITYLAYAGLLHALGRQDAPPVPPLNLVADQGGGAMMLIAGVLAALFQRSLTGKGQVIDASMIEGASMLAAPIHAYMAAGLWSDRRGENLLDSGAPFYDTYETADARHVAVGCLEPRFFAEFAR
;
A
#
# COMPACT_ATOMS: atom_id res chain seq x y z
N ARG A 1 11.88 -15.24 7.81
CA ARG A 1 12.86 -15.96 6.95
C ARG A 1 12.51 -17.44 6.73
N HIS A 2 11.36 -17.94 7.18
CA HIS A 2 10.94 -19.31 6.86
C HIS A 2 10.19 -19.33 5.51
N GLY A 3 10.43 -20.35 4.70
CA GLY A 3 9.75 -20.59 3.42
C GLY A 3 10.36 -19.92 2.17
N ARG A 4 11.53 -19.27 2.25
CA ARG A 4 12.18 -18.64 1.08
C ARG A 4 13.62 -19.10 0.92
N SER A 5 13.98 -19.51 -0.30
CA SER A 5 15.38 -19.67 -0.71
C SER A 5 15.97 -18.29 -1.04
N ILE A 6 17.20 -18.03 -0.59
CA ILE A 6 17.87 -16.74 -0.77
C ILE A 6 19.10 -16.94 -1.65
N LEU A 7 19.12 -16.27 -2.81
CA LEU A 7 20.27 -16.17 -3.70
C LEU A 7 20.75 -14.71 -3.73
N LYS A 8 22.04 -14.48 -3.49
CA LYS A 8 22.65 -13.15 -3.57
C LYS A 8 23.24 -12.95 -4.97
N LEU A 9 22.81 -11.90 -5.66
CA LEU A 9 23.29 -11.55 -7.00
C LEU A 9 23.78 -10.10 -7.02
N ASP A 10 24.90 -9.87 -7.69
CA ASP A 10 25.30 -8.52 -8.08
C ASP A 10 24.75 -8.23 -9.48
N LEU A 11 23.62 -7.52 -9.53
CA LEU A 11 22.93 -7.19 -10.78
C LEU A 11 23.69 -6.16 -11.63
N LYS A 12 24.74 -5.51 -11.11
CA LYS A 12 25.59 -4.61 -11.90
C LYS A 12 26.57 -5.37 -12.79
N ARG A 13 26.80 -6.66 -12.52
CA ARG A 13 27.63 -7.51 -13.38
C ARG A 13 26.75 -8.15 -14.45
N PRO A 14 27.18 -8.17 -15.73
CA PRO A 14 26.42 -8.81 -16.81
C PRO A 14 26.00 -10.25 -16.50
N ALA A 15 26.88 -11.04 -15.87
CA ALA A 15 26.59 -12.41 -15.46
C ALA A 15 25.48 -12.50 -14.39
N GLY A 16 25.36 -11.50 -13.50
CA GLY A 16 24.32 -11.44 -12.49
C GLY A 16 22.96 -11.10 -13.08
N ALA A 17 22.91 -10.13 -14.00
CA ALA A 17 21.69 -9.81 -14.75
C ALA A 17 21.23 -11.00 -15.61
N GLU A 18 22.14 -11.64 -16.36
CA GLU A 18 21.82 -12.81 -17.17
C GLU A 18 21.30 -14.00 -16.32
N LEU A 19 21.88 -14.22 -15.14
CA LEU A 19 21.38 -15.25 -14.24
C LEU A 19 19.95 -14.94 -13.75
N LEU A 20 19.64 -13.68 -13.45
CA LEU A 20 18.26 -13.30 -13.09
C LEU A 20 17.31 -13.51 -14.28
N LEU A 21 17.70 -13.16 -15.50
CA LEU A 21 16.88 -13.40 -16.70
C LEU A 21 16.59 -14.89 -16.89
N ARG A 22 17.58 -15.76 -16.68
CA ARG A 22 17.38 -17.21 -16.73
C ARG A 22 16.41 -17.72 -15.67
N ILE A 23 16.43 -17.16 -14.46
CA ILE A 23 15.47 -17.49 -13.40
C ILE A 23 14.07 -16.99 -13.78
N ALA A 24 13.97 -15.73 -14.24
CA ALA A 24 12.71 -15.11 -14.66
C ALA A 24 12.07 -15.83 -15.85
N ALA A 25 12.87 -16.45 -16.73
CA ALA A 25 12.39 -17.27 -17.84
C ALA A 25 11.53 -18.47 -17.41
N GLN A 26 11.62 -18.90 -16.15
CA GLN A 26 10.87 -20.03 -15.58
C GLN A 26 9.95 -19.59 -14.43
N ALA A 27 9.96 -18.31 -14.06
CA ALA A 27 9.18 -17.79 -12.95
C ALA A 27 7.78 -17.36 -13.42
N ASP A 28 6.80 -17.47 -12.53
CA ASP A 28 5.48 -16.89 -12.74
C ASP A 28 5.45 -15.38 -12.51
N ILE A 29 6.20 -14.92 -11.51
CA ILE A 29 6.14 -13.55 -11.00
C ILE A 29 7.56 -13.06 -10.71
N LEU A 30 7.85 -11.83 -11.12
CA LEU A 30 9.00 -11.05 -10.66
C LEU A 30 8.49 -9.81 -9.94
N VAL A 31 8.92 -9.58 -8.70
CA VAL A 31 8.56 -8.37 -7.94
C VAL A 31 9.81 -7.54 -7.68
N GLU A 32 9.71 -6.23 -7.93
CA GLU A 32 10.75 -5.26 -7.65
C GLU A 32 10.17 -3.98 -7.04
N GLY A 33 10.98 -3.29 -6.23
CA GLY A 33 10.62 -2.03 -5.58
C GLY A 33 11.72 -0.99 -5.67
N PHE A 34 12.49 -1.01 -6.76
CA PHE A 34 13.47 0.03 -7.04
C PHE A 34 12.77 1.28 -7.59
N ARG A 35 13.52 2.40 -7.63
CA ARG A 35 13.04 3.59 -8.32
C ARG A 35 12.79 3.30 -9.81
N PRO A 36 11.82 3.98 -10.44
CA PRO A 36 11.60 3.90 -11.88
C PRO A 36 12.89 4.07 -12.69
N GLY A 37 13.07 3.25 -13.72
CA GLY A 37 14.26 3.24 -14.57
C GLY A 37 15.46 2.45 -14.02
N VAL A 38 15.45 1.99 -12.77
CA VAL A 38 16.59 1.20 -12.22
C VAL A 38 16.70 -0.15 -12.92
N MET A 39 15.61 -0.90 -13.02
CA MET A 39 15.63 -2.23 -13.65
C MET A 39 15.93 -2.15 -15.14
N GLU A 40 15.44 -1.11 -15.81
CA GLU A 40 15.73 -0.80 -17.21
C GLU A 40 17.24 -0.57 -17.41
N ARG A 41 17.89 0.25 -16.57
CA ARG A 41 19.35 0.46 -16.62
C ARG A 41 20.17 -0.80 -16.33
N LEU A 42 19.61 -1.77 -15.61
CA LEU A 42 20.25 -3.05 -15.34
C LEU A 42 20.00 -4.09 -16.45
N GLY A 43 19.24 -3.75 -17.50
CA GLY A 43 18.86 -4.70 -18.56
C GLY A 43 17.80 -5.72 -18.11
N LEU A 44 17.05 -5.38 -17.06
CA LEU A 44 16.08 -6.24 -16.38
C LEU A 44 14.68 -5.62 -16.36
N GLY A 45 14.45 -4.57 -17.17
CA GLY A 45 13.16 -3.92 -17.28
C GLY A 45 12.09 -4.84 -17.90
N PRO A 46 10.80 -4.48 -17.78
CA PRO A 46 9.69 -5.30 -18.24
C PRO A 46 9.81 -5.77 -19.69
N ASP A 47 10.19 -4.88 -20.61
CA ASP A 47 10.32 -5.23 -22.03
C ASP A 47 11.31 -6.37 -22.28
N VAL A 48 12.47 -6.34 -21.61
CA VAL A 48 13.51 -7.38 -21.74
C VAL A 48 13.04 -8.70 -21.11
N VAL A 49 12.43 -8.63 -19.93
CA VAL A 49 11.97 -9.82 -19.21
C VAL A 49 10.79 -10.49 -19.93
N LEU A 50 9.81 -9.70 -20.39
CA LEU A 50 8.61 -10.22 -21.06
C LEU A 50 8.91 -10.73 -22.48
N GLN A 51 9.96 -10.24 -23.15
CA GLN A 51 10.45 -10.88 -24.39
C GLN A 51 10.96 -12.31 -24.14
N ARG A 52 11.56 -12.57 -22.96
CA ARG A 52 12.06 -13.90 -22.59
C ARG A 52 10.95 -14.80 -22.05
N ASN A 53 10.01 -14.24 -21.30
CA ASN A 53 8.87 -14.94 -20.72
C ASN A 53 7.59 -14.09 -20.87
N PRO A 54 6.86 -14.24 -21.99
CA PRO A 54 5.61 -13.49 -22.23
C PRO A 54 4.48 -13.83 -21.26
N ALA A 55 4.62 -14.88 -20.45
CA ALA A 55 3.64 -15.30 -19.44
C ALA A 55 3.98 -14.78 -18.02
N LEU A 56 5.09 -14.07 -17.84
CA LEU A 56 5.52 -13.55 -16.54
C LEU A 56 4.67 -12.35 -16.12
N ILE A 57 4.31 -12.30 -14.83
CA ILE A 57 3.70 -11.11 -14.22
C ILE A 57 4.81 -10.28 -13.57
N TYR A 58 5.01 -9.06 -14.08
CA TYR A 58 6.05 -8.16 -13.62
C TYR A 58 5.46 -7.16 -12.63
N GLY A 59 5.64 -7.40 -11.33
CA GLY A 59 5.15 -6.53 -10.27
C GLY A 59 6.15 -5.43 -9.91
N ARG A 60 5.72 -4.17 -9.97
CA ARG A 60 6.48 -2.99 -9.55
C ARG A 60 5.78 -2.37 -8.36
N LEU A 61 6.49 -2.20 -7.25
CA LEU A 61 5.97 -1.56 -6.06
C LEU A 61 6.78 -0.31 -5.75
N THR A 62 6.19 0.86 -5.98
CA THR A 62 6.86 2.14 -5.75
C THR A 62 6.02 3.06 -4.87
N GLY A 63 6.61 4.16 -4.43
CA GLY A 63 5.89 5.17 -3.67
C GLY A 63 4.90 5.97 -4.52
N PHE A 64 5.39 6.52 -5.64
CA PHE A 64 4.69 7.50 -6.47
C PHE A 64 4.26 6.98 -7.85
N GLY A 65 4.50 5.71 -8.18
CA GLY A 65 4.22 5.13 -9.50
C GLY A 65 5.41 5.20 -10.45
N GLN A 66 5.28 4.59 -11.63
CA GLN A 66 6.32 4.63 -12.67
C GLN A 66 6.41 5.98 -13.39
N ASP A 67 5.36 6.80 -13.36
CA ASP A 67 5.27 8.03 -14.15
C ASP A 67 4.86 9.26 -13.32
N GLY A 68 4.67 10.39 -14.00
CA GLY A 68 4.32 11.65 -13.37
C GLY A 68 5.52 12.37 -12.69
N PRO A 69 5.28 13.60 -12.19
CA PRO A 69 6.33 14.50 -11.74
C PRO A 69 7.03 14.05 -10.44
N LEU A 70 6.42 13.11 -9.70
CA LEU A 70 6.95 12.61 -8.43
C LEU A 70 7.58 11.21 -8.53
N SER A 71 7.51 10.52 -9.67
CA SER A 71 8.05 9.16 -9.88
C SER A 71 9.51 8.99 -9.45
N ALA A 72 10.35 10.01 -9.70
CA ALA A 72 11.77 9.98 -9.33
C ALA A 72 12.05 10.37 -7.87
N ARG A 73 11.05 10.84 -7.13
CA ARG A 73 11.21 11.39 -5.78
C ARG A 73 11.34 10.29 -4.74
N ALA A 74 12.30 10.46 -3.83
CA ALA A 74 12.43 9.58 -2.67
C ALA A 74 11.35 9.87 -1.63
N GLY A 75 10.93 8.83 -0.90
CA GLY A 75 9.97 8.93 0.19
C GLY A 75 9.94 7.64 1.00
N HIS A 76 9.12 7.66 2.04
CA HIS A 76 8.73 6.50 2.83
C HIS A 76 7.22 6.56 3.07
N ASP A 77 6.64 5.53 3.68
CA ASP A 77 5.20 5.44 4.02
C ASP A 77 4.57 6.79 4.39
N ILE A 78 5.11 7.47 5.41
CA ILE A 78 4.60 8.76 5.91
C ILE A 78 4.53 9.84 4.82
N THR A 79 5.47 9.84 3.87
CA THR A 79 5.47 10.78 2.74
C THR A 79 4.30 10.49 1.83
N TYR A 80 4.12 9.24 1.41
CA TYR A 80 3.06 8.85 0.48
C TYR A 80 1.67 9.02 1.12
N LEU A 81 1.56 8.68 2.40
CA LEU A 81 0.34 8.85 3.19
C LEU A 81 -0.04 10.33 3.37
N ALA A 82 0.96 11.21 3.52
CA ALA A 82 0.73 12.66 3.56
C ALA A 82 0.24 13.20 2.21
N TYR A 83 0.86 12.78 1.11
CA TYR A 83 0.43 13.19 -0.24
C TYR A 83 -0.96 12.64 -0.61
N ALA A 84 -1.34 11.48 -0.08
CA ALA A 84 -2.68 10.92 -0.22
C ALA A 84 -3.74 11.62 0.67
N GLY A 85 -3.34 12.61 1.48
CA GLY A 85 -4.23 13.35 2.40
C GLY A 85 -4.59 12.61 3.69
N LEU A 86 -4.43 11.29 3.74
CA LEU A 86 -4.82 10.46 4.88
C LEU A 86 -4.05 10.76 6.17
N LEU A 87 -2.77 11.15 6.09
CA LEU A 87 -2.02 11.47 7.31
C LEU A 87 -2.69 12.62 8.08
N HIS A 88 -3.22 13.63 7.39
CA HIS A 88 -3.89 14.78 8.01
C HIS A 88 -5.10 14.36 8.85
N ALA A 89 -5.80 13.31 8.46
CA ALA A 89 -6.98 12.80 9.16
C ALA A 89 -6.66 11.98 10.43
N LEU A 90 -5.39 11.64 10.69
CA LEU A 90 -5.01 10.71 11.75
C LEU A 90 -4.43 11.42 12.98
N GLY A 91 -5.04 11.22 14.13
CA GLY A 91 -4.58 11.73 15.42
C GLY A 91 -5.67 12.49 16.17
N ARG A 92 -5.31 13.07 17.32
CA ARG A 92 -6.24 13.85 18.15
C ARG A 92 -6.51 15.22 17.55
N GLN A 93 -7.67 15.78 17.88
CA GLN A 93 -7.98 17.19 17.67
C GLN A 93 -6.89 18.05 18.34
N ASP A 94 -6.49 19.14 17.68
CA ASP A 94 -5.44 20.09 18.11
C ASP A 94 -4.04 19.50 18.38
N ALA A 95 -3.82 18.21 18.10
CA ALA A 95 -2.51 17.59 18.10
C ALA A 95 -1.96 17.48 16.67
N PRO A 96 -0.63 17.39 16.47
CA PRO A 96 -0.06 17.06 15.17
C PRO A 96 -0.57 15.71 14.64
N PRO A 97 -0.62 15.52 13.30
CA PRO A 97 -0.87 14.21 12.71
C PRO A 97 0.06 13.11 13.24
N VAL A 98 -0.49 11.90 13.46
CA VAL A 98 0.27 10.75 13.96
C VAL A 98 0.36 9.67 12.89
N PRO A 99 1.57 9.26 12.46
CA PRO A 99 1.71 8.18 11.49
C PRO A 99 1.22 6.85 12.08
N PRO A 100 0.34 6.10 11.39
CA PRO A 100 -0.19 4.83 11.85
C PRO A 100 0.81 3.70 11.59
N LEU A 101 2.01 3.82 12.16
CA LEU A 101 3.20 3.04 11.77
C LEU A 101 3.39 3.13 10.25
N ASN A 102 3.64 2.00 9.57
CA ASN A 102 3.61 1.90 8.12
C ASN A 102 2.47 1.00 7.61
N LEU A 103 1.35 0.96 8.34
CA LEU A 103 0.26 0.03 8.05
C LEU A 103 -0.58 0.46 6.84
N VAL A 104 -0.58 1.74 6.49
CA VAL A 104 -1.50 2.27 5.49
C VAL A 104 -0.86 2.35 4.11
N ALA A 105 0.26 3.06 3.92
CA ALA A 105 0.83 3.22 2.58
C ALA A 105 1.70 2.02 2.18
N ASP A 106 2.62 1.53 3.02
CA ASP A 106 3.47 0.38 2.69
C ASP A 106 2.66 -0.92 2.60
N GLN A 107 1.77 -1.16 3.57
CA GLN A 107 1.02 -2.43 3.67
C GLN A 107 -0.29 -2.36 2.88
N GLY A 108 -1.30 -1.68 3.41
CA GLY A 108 -2.65 -1.66 2.83
C GLY A 108 -2.71 -1.09 1.42
N GLY A 109 -2.05 0.04 1.18
CA GLY A 109 -2.02 0.74 -0.10
C GLY A 109 -0.91 0.25 -1.03
N GLY A 110 0.12 -0.39 -0.51
CA GLY A 110 1.27 -0.85 -1.30
C GLY A 110 1.21 -2.34 -1.55
N ALA A 111 1.69 -3.11 -0.58
CA ALA A 111 1.84 -4.56 -0.69
C ALA A 111 0.51 -5.27 -1.02
N MET A 112 -0.60 -4.89 -0.37
CA MET A 112 -1.90 -5.52 -0.64
C MET A 112 -2.45 -5.18 -2.02
N MET A 113 -2.19 -3.97 -2.53
CA MET A 113 -2.58 -3.58 -3.89
C MET A 113 -1.76 -4.36 -4.94
N LEU A 114 -0.45 -4.51 -4.71
CA LEU A 114 0.38 -5.35 -5.57
C LEU A 114 -0.11 -6.80 -5.57
N ILE A 115 -0.40 -7.37 -4.39
CA ILE A 115 -0.91 -8.75 -4.28
C ILE A 115 -2.23 -8.88 -5.05
N ALA A 116 -3.17 -7.95 -4.87
CA ALA A 116 -4.44 -7.97 -5.59
C ALA A 116 -4.23 -7.91 -7.11
N GLY A 117 -3.37 -7.01 -7.59
CA GLY A 117 -3.03 -6.88 -9.01
C GLY A 117 -2.35 -8.13 -9.58
N VAL A 118 -1.42 -8.74 -8.84
CA VAL A 118 -0.76 -10.00 -9.23
C VAL A 118 -1.76 -11.15 -9.30
N LEU A 119 -2.67 -11.29 -8.33
CA LEU A 119 -3.69 -12.34 -8.35
C LEU A 119 -4.67 -12.15 -9.51
N ALA A 120 -5.10 -10.91 -9.77
CA ALA A 120 -5.93 -10.58 -10.92
C ALA A 120 -5.21 -10.91 -12.25
N ALA A 121 -3.92 -10.60 -12.35
CA ALA A 121 -3.10 -10.93 -13.50
C ALA A 121 -2.89 -12.44 -13.67
N LEU A 122 -2.73 -13.20 -12.59
CA LEU A 122 -2.68 -14.67 -12.64
C LEU A 122 -3.99 -15.25 -13.17
N PHE A 123 -5.13 -14.72 -12.73
CA PHE A 123 -6.44 -15.11 -13.26
C PHE A 123 -6.56 -14.78 -14.75
N GLN A 124 -6.24 -13.54 -15.15
CA GLN A 124 -6.27 -13.12 -16.56
C GLN A 124 -5.31 -13.96 -17.43
N ARG A 125 -4.12 -14.31 -16.91
CA ARG A 125 -3.17 -15.20 -17.57
C ARG A 125 -3.71 -16.61 -17.75
N SER A 126 -4.51 -17.13 -16.82
CA SER A 126 -5.14 -18.45 -16.98
C SER A 126 -6.08 -18.54 -18.18
N LEU A 127 -6.62 -17.39 -18.63
CA LEU A 127 -7.50 -17.29 -19.79
C LEU A 127 -6.76 -16.98 -21.10
N THR A 128 -5.65 -16.25 -21.01
CA THR A 128 -4.97 -15.70 -22.21
C THR A 128 -3.59 -16.29 -22.49
N GLY A 129 -2.99 -16.95 -21.49
CA GLY A 129 -1.60 -17.41 -21.50
C GLY A 129 -0.56 -16.28 -21.41
N LYS A 130 -0.97 -15.01 -21.29
CA LYS A 130 -0.07 -13.84 -21.29
C LYS A 130 0.02 -13.20 -19.92
N GLY A 131 1.23 -12.78 -19.57
CA GLY A 131 1.51 -11.95 -18.42
C GLY A 131 1.35 -10.46 -18.75
N GLN A 132 1.68 -9.62 -17.77
CA GLN A 132 1.57 -8.16 -17.87
C GLN A 132 2.38 -7.48 -16.76
N VAL A 133 2.53 -6.17 -16.86
CA VAL A 133 3.13 -5.34 -15.81
C VAL A 133 2.04 -4.89 -14.85
N ILE A 134 2.30 -5.03 -13.55
CA ILE A 134 1.48 -4.47 -12.48
C ILE A 134 2.28 -3.34 -11.87
N ASP A 135 1.88 -2.09 -12.14
CA ASP A 135 2.39 -0.92 -11.42
C ASP A 135 1.49 -0.67 -10.22
N ALA A 136 2.02 -0.86 -9.01
CA ALA A 136 1.35 -0.54 -7.77
C ALA A 136 2.11 0.60 -7.08
N SER A 137 1.43 1.73 -6.91
CA SER A 137 1.97 2.86 -6.16
C SER A 137 1.30 3.00 -4.80
N MET A 138 2.11 3.27 -3.77
CA MET A 138 1.62 3.46 -2.41
C MET A 138 0.72 4.70 -2.29
N ILE A 139 0.96 5.76 -3.08
CA ILE A 139 0.11 6.95 -3.12
C ILE A 139 -1.27 6.65 -3.68
N GLU A 140 -1.39 5.92 -4.80
CA GLU A 140 -2.68 5.57 -5.39
C GLU A 140 -3.43 4.59 -4.49
N GLY A 141 -2.74 3.58 -3.96
CA GLY A 141 -3.37 2.63 -3.05
C GLY A 141 -3.84 3.25 -1.75
N ALA A 142 -3.05 4.13 -1.14
CA ALA A 142 -3.49 4.92 0.02
C ALA A 142 -4.69 5.82 -0.33
N SER A 143 -4.66 6.47 -1.50
CA SER A 143 -5.79 7.28 -1.97
C SER A 143 -7.05 6.45 -2.21
N MET A 144 -6.91 5.22 -2.69
CA MET A 144 -8.02 4.28 -2.86
C MET A 144 -8.60 3.85 -1.52
N LEU A 145 -7.75 3.58 -0.51
CA LEU A 145 -8.22 3.31 0.86
C LEU A 145 -8.94 4.50 1.49
N ALA A 146 -8.61 5.73 1.08
CA ALA A 146 -9.30 6.95 1.52
C ALA A 146 -10.67 7.16 0.86
N ALA A 147 -11.00 6.43 -0.21
CA ALA A 147 -12.21 6.68 -1.00
C ALA A 147 -13.52 6.70 -0.18
N PRO A 148 -13.76 5.81 0.80
CA PRO A 148 -14.95 5.90 1.65
C PRO A 148 -15.02 7.20 2.47
N ILE A 149 -13.88 7.71 2.94
CA ILE A 149 -13.82 8.97 3.69
C ILE A 149 -14.14 10.16 2.78
N HIS A 150 -13.61 10.17 1.55
CA HIS A 150 -13.97 11.17 0.54
C HIS A 150 -15.47 11.12 0.21
N ALA A 151 -16.07 9.93 0.13
CA ALA A 151 -17.51 9.79 -0.09
C ALA A 151 -18.33 10.35 1.08
N TYR A 152 -17.90 10.12 2.33
CA TYR A 152 -18.56 10.73 3.50
C TYR A 152 -18.42 12.25 3.52
N MET A 153 -17.25 12.79 3.16
CA MET A 153 -17.07 14.24 3.03
C MET A 153 -18.02 14.83 1.98
N ALA A 154 -18.13 14.20 0.81
CA ALA A 154 -19.04 14.62 -0.25
C ALA A 154 -20.51 14.55 0.17
N ALA A 155 -20.87 13.61 1.04
CA ALA A 155 -22.21 13.48 1.61
C ALA A 155 -22.47 14.43 2.81
N GLY A 156 -21.48 15.23 3.24
CA GLY A 156 -21.59 16.09 4.42
C GLY A 156 -21.58 15.31 5.75
N LEU A 157 -21.18 14.03 5.72
CA LEU A 157 -21.10 13.14 6.88
C LEU A 157 -19.69 13.09 7.51
N TRP A 158 -18.73 13.78 6.90
CA TRP A 158 -17.36 13.89 7.36
C TRP A 158 -16.83 15.30 7.11
N SER A 159 -16.00 15.80 8.02
CA SER A 159 -15.32 17.09 7.93
C SER A 159 -13.81 16.88 7.74
N ASP A 160 -13.14 17.81 7.06
CA ASP A 160 -11.68 17.79 6.91
C ASP A 160 -10.91 18.25 8.18
N ARG A 161 -11.60 18.24 9.33
CA ARG A 161 -11.02 18.52 10.64
C ARG A 161 -10.74 17.21 11.35
N ARG A 162 -9.49 17.01 11.74
CA ARG A 162 -9.01 15.83 12.45
C ARG A 162 -9.60 15.77 13.85
N GLY A 163 -10.07 14.59 14.25
CA GLY A 163 -10.56 14.33 15.60
C GLY A 163 -11.95 14.90 15.89
N GLU A 164 -12.71 15.28 14.86
CA GLU A 164 -14.08 15.82 14.99
C GLU A 164 -15.15 14.90 14.36
N ASN A 165 -14.74 13.75 13.81
CA ASN A 165 -15.60 12.85 13.05
C ASN A 165 -15.95 11.58 13.83
N LEU A 166 -16.90 10.82 13.28
CA LEU A 166 -17.42 9.61 13.91
C LEU A 166 -16.35 8.53 14.15
N LEU A 167 -15.35 8.41 13.26
CA LEU A 167 -14.38 7.30 13.25
C LEU A 167 -12.93 7.75 13.48
N ASP A 168 -12.70 8.98 13.92
CA ASP A 168 -11.35 9.54 14.13
C ASP A 168 -11.13 10.12 15.54
N SER A 169 -11.91 9.65 16.52
CA SER A 169 -11.96 10.09 17.93
C SER A 169 -12.80 11.33 18.28
N GLY A 170 -13.56 11.87 17.32
CA GLY A 170 -14.54 12.93 17.61
C GLY A 170 -15.80 12.46 18.34
N ALA A 171 -16.09 11.16 18.34
CA ALA A 171 -17.25 10.58 19.01
C ALA A 171 -16.85 9.86 20.32
N PRO A 172 -17.47 10.19 21.48
CA PRO A 172 -17.12 9.57 22.76
C PRO A 172 -17.49 8.07 22.85
N PHE A 173 -18.33 7.59 21.93
CA PHE A 173 -18.70 6.17 21.82
C PHE A 173 -17.87 5.43 20.76
N TYR A 174 -16.83 6.06 20.22
CA TYR A 174 -15.86 5.47 19.28
C TYR A 174 -14.45 6.04 19.57
N ASP A 175 -13.88 5.65 20.72
CA ASP A 175 -12.59 6.16 21.19
C ASP A 175 -11.96 5.24 22.25
N THR A 176 -10.74 5.55 22.68
CA THR A 176 -10.04 4.89 23.79
C THR A 176 -10.06 5.72 25.07
N TYR A 177 -10.24 5.06 26.22
CA TYR A 177 -10.29 5.68 27.54
C TYR A 177 -9.29 5.05 28.51
N GLU A 178 -8.64 5.87 29.33
CA GLU A 178 -7.71 5.41 30.37
C GLU A 178 -8.46 4.80 31.56
N THR A 179 -7.96 3.69 32.09
CA THR A 179 -8.49 2.96 33.24
C THR A 179 -7.71 3.26 34.52
N ALA A 180 -8.23 2.84 35.69
CA ALA A 180 -7.60 3.10 36.99
C ALA A 180 -6.18 2.51 37.15
N ASP A 181 -5.81 1.52 36.33
CA ASP A 181 -4.46 0.93 36.27
C ASP A 181 -3.56 1.57 35.19
N ALA A 182 -3.93 2.77 34.70
CA ALA A 182 -3.23 3.53 33.66
C ALA A 182 -3.08 2.77 32.32
N ARG A 183 -3.98 1.81 32.07
CA ARG A 183 -4.13 1.14 30.78
C ARG A 183 -5.30 1.76 30.01
N HIS A 184 -5.61 1.22 28.84
CA HIS A 184 -6.66 1.76 27.99
C HIS A 184 -7.68 0.68 27.61
N VAL A 185 -8.95 1.08 27.52
CA VAL A 185 -10.02 0.31 26.88
C VAL A 185 -10.46 1.02 25.61
N ALA A 186 -10.82 0.25 24.58
CA ALA A 186 -11.44 0.78 23.36
C ALA A 186 -12.96 0.66 23.46
N VAL A 187 -13.66 1.76 23.20
CA VAL A 187 -15.12 1.86 23.12
C VAL A 187 -15.49 2.05 21.65
N GLY A 188 -16.47 1.27 21.17
CA GLY A 188 -16.92 1.29 19.78
C GLY A 188 -18.39 0.91 19.65
N CYS A 189 -19.26 1.54 20.43
CA CYS A 189 -20.69 1.25 20.50
C CYS A 189 -21.49 2.20 19.59
N LEU A 190 -21.27 2.09 18.28
CA LEU A 190 -21.87 2.96 17.27
C LEU A 190 -23.41 2.84 17.20
N GLU A 191 -23.94 1.63 17.38
CA GLU A 191 -25.38 1.37 17.31
C GLU A 191 -26.10 1.79 18.61
N PRO A 192 -27.28 2.45 18.55
CA PRO A 192 -27.98 2.93 19.75
C PRO A 192 -28.27 1.86 20.82
N ARG A 193 -28.51 0.61 20.41
CA ARG A 193 -28.72 -0.51 21.33
C ARG A 193 -27.44 -0.90 22.08
N PHE A 194 -26.30 -0.85 21.41
CA PHE A 194 -25.01 -1.14 22.04
C PHE A 194 -24.60 0.01 22.97
N PHE A 195 -24.85 1.25 22.57
CA PHE A 195 -24.63 2.40 23.45
C PHE A 195 -25.51 2.34 24.71
N ALA A 196 -26.79 1.98 24.57
CA ALA A 196 -27.70 1.85 25.70
C ALA A 196 -27.25 0.76 26.70
N GLU A 197 -26.73 -0.37 26.20
CA GLU A 197 -26.18 -1.41 27.07
C GLU A 197 -24.85 -0.99 27.71
N PHE A 198 -23.99 -0.29 26.97
CA PHE A 198 -22.73 0.25 27.49
C PHE A 198 -22.93 1.30 28.59
N ALA A 199 -23.97 2.13 28.46
CA ALA A 199 -24.27 3.23 29.38
C ALA A 199 -25.06 2.80 30.65
N ARG A 200 -25.40 1.51 30.77
CA ARG A 200 -26.16 0.96 31.89
C ARG A 200 -25.27 0.67 33.10
#